data_AF-A0A1N7HG58-F1
#
_entry.id   AF-A0A1N7HG58-F1
#
_cell.length_a   1.000
_cell.length_b   1.000
_cell.length_c   1.000
_cell.angle_alpha   90.00
_cell.angle_beta   90.00
_cell.angle_gamma   90.00
#
_symmetry.space_group_name_H-M   'P 1'
#
loop_
_entity.id
_entity.type
_entity.pdbx_description
1 polymer ?
#
loop_
_entity_poly.entity_id
_entity_poly.type
_entity_poly.pdbx_seq_one_letter_code
_entity_poly.pdbx_strand_id
1 'polypeptide(L)'
;PRTEVVVTVPLEDRNTARLGWLGSISDRAATLAGCDAGITRVDLDQHGVPTAVSATKRLFTGAVRKAIIVRDQCCIKCGAPASWADCHHIIHHADGGPTILDNGCLLCRSCHTAVHHQGWEVIMGHDRHPWLIPPATIDPRRRPQPAHNRRTLRLDAAA
;
A
#
# COMPACT_ATOMS: atom_id res chain seq x y z
N PRO A 1 10.04 16.31 3.58
CA PRO A 1 10.68 15.76 2.35
C PRO A 1 9.71 14.83 1.61
N ARG A 2 9.48 15.06 0.31
CA ARG A 2 8.72 14.13 -0.56
C ARG A 2 9.71 13.08 -1.05
N THR A 3 9.56 11.82 -0.61
CA THR A 3 10.40 10.74 -1.14
C THR A 3 9.91 10.39 -2.55
N GLU A 4 10.73 10.73 -3.53
CA GLU A 4 10.56 10.45 -4.96
C GLU A 4 11.52 9.36 -5.36
N VAL A 5 11.02 8.35 -6.07
CA VAL A 5 11.81 7.21 -6.52
C VAL A 5 11.61 7.05 -8.02
N VAL A 6 12.69 7.23 -8.78
CA VAL A 6 12.71 6.94 -10.22
C VAL A 6 13.02 5.47 -10.41
N VAL A 7 12.13 4.77 -11.11
CA VAL A 7 12.27 3.36 -11.45
C VAL A 7 12.49 3.25 -12.96
N THR A 8 13.58 2.65 -13.39
CA THR A 8 13.80 2.30 -14.80
C THR A 8 13.40 0.86 -15.05
N VAL A 9 12.70 0.60 -16.16
CA VAL A 9 12.28 -0.75 -16.56
C VAL A 9 12.80 -1.02 -17.97
N PRO A 10 13.71 -1.98 -18.18
CA PRO A 10 14.15 -2.38 -19.51
C PRO A 10 12.99 -3.01 -20.28
N LEU A 11 12.80 -2.62 -21.54
CA LEU A 11 11.73 -3.20 -22.37
C LEU A 11 11.90 -4.71 -22.62
N GLU A 12 13.13 -5.21 -22.57
CA GLU A 12 13.49 -6.61 -22.77
C GLU A 12 13.25 -7.50 -21.54
N ASP A 13 13.21 -6.90 -20.34
CA ASP A 13 12.97 -7.60 -19.07
C ASP A 13 12.03 -6.78 -18.17
N ARG A 14 10.73 -7.04 -18.33
CA ARG A 14 9.68 -6.35 -17.59
C ARG A 14 9.53 -6.78 -16.14
N ASN A 15 10.20 -7.85 -15.71
CA ASN A 15 10.13 -8.35 -14.33
C ASN A 15 11.18 -7.70 -13.41
N THR A 16 12.11 -6.93 -13.98
CA THR A 16 13.16 -6.26 -13.24
C THR A 16 12.95 -4.75 -13.26
N ALA A 17 12.71 -4.18 -12.09
CA ALA A 17 12.69 -2.75 -11.87
C ALA A 17 14.07 -2.29 -11.39
N ARG A 18 14.58 -1.15 -11.85
CA ARG A 18 15.88 -0.61 -11.44
C ARG A 18 15.70 0.72 -10.74
N LEU A 19 16.34 0.87 -9.58
CA LEU A 19 16.43 2.14 -8.87
C LEU A 19 17.74 2.84 -9.24
N GLY A 20 17.69 4.14 -9.54
CA GLY A 20 18.81 4.89 -10.10
C GLY A 20 20.15 4.77 -9.37
N TRP A 21 20.15 4.51 -8.05
CA TRP A 21 21.36 4.35 -7.23
C TRP A 21 21.49 3.00 -6.50
N LEU A 22 20.43 2.18 -6.49
CA LEU A 22 20.35 0.94 -5.69
C LEU A 22 20.41 -0.33 -6.54
N GLY A 23 20.46 -0.19 -7.88
CA GLY A 23 20.50 -1.32 -8.79
C GLY A 23 19.12 -1.96 -9.01
N SER A 24 19.13 -3.21 -9.47
CA SER A 24 17.90 -3.97 -9.73
C SER A 24 17.20 -4.33 -8.42
N ILE A 25 15.92 -3.98 -8.35
CA ILE A 25 15.00 -4.42 -7.31
C ILE A 25 13.97 -5.37 -7.91
N SER A 26 13.41 -6.24 -7.08
CA SER A 26 12.29 -7.06 -7.52
C SER A 26 11.06 -6.19 -7.79
N ASP A 27 10.20 -6.61 -8.71
CA ASP A 27 8.89 -5.99 -8.94
C ASP A 27 8.06 -5.88 -7.65
N ARG A 28 8.22 -6.86 -6.76
CA ARG A 28 7.67 -6.82 -5.39
C ARG A 28 8.18 -5.63 -4.58
N ALA A 29 9.47 -5.35 -4.60
CA ALA A 29 10.03 -4.18 -3.92
C ALA A 29 9.55 -2.87 -4.56
N ALA A 30 9.38 -2.85 -5.89
CA ALA A 30 8.82 -1.70 -6.61
C ALA A 30 7.34 -1.47 -6.25
N THR A 31 6.54 -2.53 -6.15
CA THR A 31 5.12 -2.48 -5.72
C THR A 31 4.99 -1.96 -4.29
N LEU A 32 5.85 -2.43 -3.38
CA LEU A 32 5.89 -1.93 -2.01
C LEU A 32 6.31 -0.46 -1.95
N ALA A 33 7.28 -0.05 -2.77
CA ALA A 33 7.66 1.36 -2.91
C ALA A 33 6.53 2.19 -3.51
N GLY A 34 5.70 1.65 -4.41
CA GLY A 34 4.60 2.40 -5.05
C GLY A 34 3.45 2.74 -4.12
N CYS A 35 3.36 2.07 -2.96
CA CYS A 35 2.36 2.38 -1.96
C CYS A 35 2.70 3.64 -1.14
N ASP A 36 3.99 3.88 -0.85
CA ASP A 36 4.46 4.92 0.08
C ASP A 36 5.67 5.75 -0.40
N ALA A 37 6.05 5.59 -1.67
CA ALA A 37 6.89 6.52 -2.39
C ALA A 37 6.18 6.93 -3.67
N GLY A 38 6.50 8.13 -4.10
CA GLY A 38 6.04 8.55 -5.39
C GLY A 38 6.92 8.00 -6.50
N ILE A 39 6.38 7.12 -7.32
CA ILE A 39 7.15 6.45 -8.37
C ILE A 39 7.01 7.19 -9.71
N THR A 40 8.16 7.42 -10.35
CA THR A 40 8.24 7.82 -11.76
C THR A 40 8.88 6.68 -12.51
N ARG A 41 8.08 5.98 -13.32
CA ARG A 41 8.58 4.93 -14.21
C ARG A 41 9.15 5.55 -15.49
N VAL A 42 10.33 5.08 -15.88
CA VAL A 42 11.02 5.41 -17.13
C VAL A 42 11.32 4.11 -17.88
N ASP A 43 10.74 3.93 -19.06
CA ASP A 43 10.99 2.75 -19.89
C ASP A 43 12.26 2.97 -20.74
N LEU A 44 13.14 1.98 -20.78
CA LEU A 44 14.40 2.04 -21.53
C LEU A 44 14.41 1.03 -22.69
N ASP A 45 14.92 1.42 -23.84
CA ASP A 45 15.21 0.49 -24.95
C ASP A 45 16.45 -0.39 -24.69
N GLN A 46 16.78 -1.26 -25.65
CA GLN A 46 17.93 -2.16 -25.62
C GLN A 46 19.30 -1.45 -25.49
N HIS A 47 19.36 -0.17 -25.82
CA HIS A 47 20.56 0.66 -25.72
C HIS A 47 20.56 1.53 -24.45
N GLY A 48 19.55 1.39 -23.59
CA GLY A 48 19.40 2.16 -22.36
C GLY A 48 18.82 3.56 -22.56
N VAL A 49 18.23 3.85 -23.72
CA VAL A 49 17.64 5.16 -24.04
C VAL A 49 16.21 5.24 -23.50
N PRO A 50 15.85 6.31 -22.75
CA PRO A 50 14.47 6.53 -22.32
C PRO A 50 13.50 6.67 -23.51
N THR A 51 12.50 5.81 -23.56
CA THR A 51 11.47 5.78 -24.62
C THR A 51 10.12 6.28 -24.13
N ALA A 52 9.84 6.16 -22.82
CA ALA A 52 8.64 6.69 -22.20
C ALA A 52 8.89 7.08 -20.72
N VAL A 53 8.21 8.12 -20.26
CA VAL A 53 8.20 8.54 -18.85
C VAL A 53 6.75 8.66 -18.39
N SER A 54 6.41 7.96 -17.31
CA SER A 54 5.10 8.04 -16.69
C SER A 54 4.96 9.28 -15.81
N ALA A 55 3.75 9.85 -15.73
CA ALA A 55 3.46 10.92 -14.81
C ALA A 55 3.61 10.45 -13.36
N THR A 56 4.36 11.23 -12.60
CA THR A 56 4.49 11.15 -11.15
C THR A 56 3.12 11.13 -10.44
N LYS A 57 2.63 9.95 -10.03
CA LYS A 57 1.40 9.84 -9.20
C LYS A 57 1.76 9.20 -7.88
N ARG A 58 1.53 9.96 -6.81
CA ARG A 58 2.27 9.77 -5.56
C ARG A 58 1.36 9.93 -4.38
N LEU A 59 1.41 8.92 -3.52
CA LEU A 59 1.25 9.04 -2.08
C LEU A 59 -0.10 9.59 -1.64
N PHE A 60 -0.64 8.99 -0.59
CA PHE A 60 -1.53 9.76 0.26
C PHE A 60 -0.74 10.97 0.77
N THR A 61 -1.03 12.16 0.24
CA THR A 61 -0.42 13.43 0.68
C THR A 61 -1.48 14.40 1.17
N GLY A 62 -1.04 15.46 1.86
CA GLY A 62 -1.91 16.55 2.26
C GLY A 62 -3.06 16.11 3.16
N ALA A 63 -4.28 16.54 2.81
CA ALA A 63 -5.48 16.32 3.62
C ALA A 63 -5.87 14.84 3.74
N VAL A 64 -5.74 14.06 2.66
CA VAL A 64 -6.16 12.65 2.67
C VAL A 64 -5.30 11.83 3.63
N ARG A 65 -3.97 12.03 3.62
CA ARG A 65 -3.08 11.37 4.58
C ARG A 65 -3.40 11.72 6.02
N LYS A 66 -3.64 13.00 6.29
CA LYS A 66 -4.01 13.46 7.64
C LYS A 66 -5.32 12.81 8.09
N ALA A 67 -6.31 12.74 7.20
CA ALA A 67 -7.58 12.08 7.48
C ALA A 67 -7.39 10.58 7.78
N ILE A 68 -6.54 9.87 7.01
CA ILE A 68 -6.22 8.46 7.27
C ILE A 68 -5.54 8.30 8.65
N ILE A 69 -4.57 9.16 8.99
CA ILE A 69 -3.92 9.11 10.31
C ILE A 69 -4.94 9.31 11.44
N VAL A 70 -5.84 10.28 11.31
CA VAL A 70 -6.86 10.57 12.32
C VAL A 70 -7.82 9.39 12.48
N ARG A 71 -8.24 8.78 11.37
CA ARG A 71 -9.16 7.63 11.39
C ARG A 71 -8.52 6.37 11.97
N ASP A 72 -7.32 6.03 11.51
CA ASP A 72 -6.69 4.74 11.82
C ASP A 72 -5.89 4.78 13.12
N GLN A 73 -5.34 5.95 13.49
CA GLN A 73 -4.55 6.26 14.69
C GLN A 73 -3.23 5.48 14.85
N CYS A 74 -3.16 4.27 14.33
CA CYS A 74 -2.04 3.34 14.39
C CYS A 74 -2.13 2.36 13.21
N CYS A 75 -1.14 1.47 13.09
CA CYS A 75 -1.22 0.33 12.18
C CYS A 75 -2.48 -0.47 12.49
N ILE A 76 -3.35 -0.62 11.48
CA ILE A 76 -4.69 -1.21 11.66
C ILE A 76 -4.63 -2.69 12.09
N LYS A 77 -3.48 -3.36 11.95
CA LYS A 77 -3.32 -4.78 12.32
C LYS A 77 -2.68 -4.97 13.69
N CYS A 78 -1.48 -4.42 13.90
CA CYS A 78 -0.72 -4.68 15.13
C CYS A 78 -0.73 -3.55 16.15
N GLY A 79 -1.26 -2.37 15.82
CA GLY A 79 -1.26 -1.22 16.72
C GLY A 79 0.05 -0.43 16.79
N ALA A 80 1.04 -0.74 15.95
CA ALA A 80 2.25 0.07 15.85
C ALA A 80 1.92 1.55 15.59
N PRO A 81 2.66 2.52 16.18
CA PRO A 81 2.34 3.94 16.06
C PRO A 81 2.20 4.40 14.60
N ALA A 82 1.33 5.38 14.34
CA ALA A 82 1.14 5.93 13.00
C ALA A 82 2.42 6.53 12.39
N SER A 83 3.37 6.98 13.22
CA SER A 83 4.68 7.44 12.78
C SER A 83 5.56 6.33 12.18
N TRP A 84 5.24 5.06 12.44
CA TRP A 84 5.93 3.88 11.92
C TRP A 84 5.11 3.17 10.82
N ALA A 85 4.02 3.79 10.38
CA ALA A 85 3.08 3.23 9.42
C ALA A 85 2.99 4.07 8.15
N ASP A 86 2.90 3.34 7.05
CA ASP A 86 2.73 3.86 5.70
C ASP A 86 1.24 3.85 5.35
N CYS A 87 0.81 4.72 4.43
CA CYS A 87 -0.55 4.62 3.90
C CYS A 87 -0.59 3.57 2.78
N HIS A 88 -1.31 2.49 3.01
CA HIS A 88 -1.56 1.41 2.07
C HIS A 88 -2.83 1.68 1.26
N HIS A 89 -2.79 1.40 -0.05
CA HIS A 89 -3.98 1.40 -0.89
C HIS A 89 -4.68 0.03 -0.81
N ILE A 90 -5.98 0.03 -0.47
CA ILE A 90 -6.79 -1.19 -0.31
C ILE A 90 -6.98 -1.89 -1.66
N ILE A 91 -7.54 -1.18 -2.63
CA ILE A 91 -7.41 -1.53 -4.05
C ILE A 91 -6.06 -0.97 -4.46
N HIS A 92 -5.13 -1.83 -4.84
CA HIS A 92 -3.79 -1.40 -5.19
C HIS A 92 -3.84 -0.36 -6.30
N HIS A 93 -2.98 0.65 -6.18
CA HIS A 93 -2.88 1.68 -7.22
C HIS A 93 -2.48 1.08 -8.58
N ALA A 94 -1.65 0.03 -8.59
CA ALA A 94 -1.29 -0.71 -9.81
C ALA A 94 -2.52 -1.28 -10.54
N ASP A 95 -3.59 -1.57 -9.79
CA ASP A 95 -4.87 -2.06 -10.30
C ASP A 95 -5.88 -0.92 -10.56
N GLY A 96 -5.43 0.35 -10.55
CA GLY A 96 -6.27 1.53 -10.77
C GLY A 96 -6.94 2.08 -9.51
N GLY A 97 -6.53 1.65 -8.31
CA GLY A 97 -7.09 2.13 -7.05
C GLY A 97 -6.95 3.65 -6.85
N PRO A 98 -8.03 4.37 -6.50
CA PRO A 98 -7.99 5.84 -6.33
C PRO A 98 -7.28 6.25 -5.04
N THR A 99 -6.62 7.41 -5.03
CA THR A 99 -6.01 8.00 -3.83
C THR A 99 -7.04 8.81 -3.04
N ILE A 100 -7.97 8.12 -2.38
CA ILE A 100 -9.04 8.69 -1.55
C ILE A 100 -9.05 8.06 -0.15
N LEU A 101 -9.68 8.72 0.83
CA LEU A 101 -9.75 8.25 2.21
C LEU A 101 -10.28 6.80 2.32
N ASP A 102 -11.28 6.45 1.51
CA ASP A 102 -11.94 5.14 1.56
C ASP A 102 -11.17 4.03 0.84
N ASN A 103 -10.06 4.37 0.19
CA ASN A 103 -9.15 3.41 -0.42
C ASN A 103 -7.76 3.40 0.26
N GLY A 104 -7.60 4.08 1.39
CA GLY A 104 -6.33 4.15 2.12
C GLY A 104 -6.45 3.58 3.52
N CYS A 105 -5.40 2.99 4.07
CA CYS A 105 -5.28 2.64 5.50
C CYS A 105 -3.83 2.63 6.01
N LEU A 106 -3.60 2.67 7.32
CA LEU A 106 -2.25 2.62 7.91
C LEU A 106 -1.75 1.19 8.14
N LEU A 107 -0.58 0.86 7.61
CA LEU A 107 0.13 -0.38 7.89
C LEU A 107 1.62 -0.13 8.17
N CYS A 108 2.14 -0.70 9.26
CA CYS A 108 3.59 -0.76 9.47
C CYS A 108 4.24 -1.69 8.45
N ARG A 109 5.54 -1.54 8.18
CA ARG A 109 6.28 -2.33 7.17
C ARG A 109 6.02 -3.84 7.23
N SER A 110 6.02 -4.42 8.43
CA SER A 110 5.77 -5.86 8.62
C SER A 110 4.34 -6.25 8.24
N CYS A 111 3.34 -5.52 8.73
CA CYS A 111 1.93 -5.81 8.39
C CYS A 111 1.60 -5.47 6.93
N HIS A 112 2.25 -4.47 6.35
CA HIS A 112 2.14 -4.13 4.94
C HIS A 112 2.64 -5.28 4.06
N THR A 113 3.78 -5.88 4.44
CA THR A 113 4.34 -7.08 3.80
C THR A 113 3.47 -8.33 3.99
N ALA A 114 2.57 -8.34 4.97
CA ALA A 114 1.63 -9.44 5.18
C ALA A 114 0.38 -9.32 4.30
N VAL A 115 -0.05 -8.09 3.98
CA VAL A 115 -1.22 -7.83 3.12
C VAL A 115 -0.92 -8.11 1.66
N HIS A 116 0.18 -7.57 1.15
CA HIS A 116 0.81 -8.18 -0.02
C HIS A 116 1.26 -9.60 0.43
N HIS A 117 1.36 -10.65 -0.36
CA HIS A 117 2.20 -11.83 -0.01
C HIS A 117 1.85 -12.82 1.12
N GLN A 118 1.21 -12.47 2.24
CA GLN A 118 0.84 -13.46 3.28
C GLN A 118 -0.66 -13.75 3.33
N GLY A 119 -1.41 -13.30 2.31
CA GLY A 119 -2.83 -13.58 2.14
C GLY A 119 -3.74 -12.83 3.11
N TRP A 120 -3.24 -11.81 3.78
CA TRP A 120 -4.10 -10.86 4.47
C TRP A 120 -4.74 -9.93 3.45
N GLU A 121 -6.03 -9.70 3.57
CA GLU A 121 -6.75 -8.72 2.78
C GLU A 121 -7.25 -7.59 3.68
N VAL A 122 -7.45 -6.42 3.08
CA VAL A 122 -8.11 -5.29 3.74
C VAL A 122 -9.36 -4.97 2.92
N ILE A 123 -10.47 -4.67 3.58
CA ILE A 123 -11.66 -4.11 2.95
C ILE A 123 -12.08 -2.85 3.71
N MET A 124 -12.77 -1.93 3.03
CA MET A 124 -13.41 -0.79 3.68
C MET A 124 -14.84 -1.19 4.07
N GLY A 125 -15.17 -1.12 5.36
CA GLY A 125 -16.51 -1.43 5.86
C GLY A 125 -17.51 -0.32 5.54
N HIS A 126 -18.81 -0.61 5.71
CA HIS A 126 -19.89 0.38 5.59
C HIS A 126 -19.76 1.52 6.61
N ASP A 127 -19.09 1.25 7.74
CA ASP A 127 -18.72 2.22 8.76
C ASP A 127 -17.53 3.10 8.36
N ARG A 128 -17.04 2.99 7.12
CA ARG A 128 -15.86 3.67 6.58
C ARG A 128 -14.58 3.43 7.36
N HIS A 129 -14.47 2.29 8.03
CA HIS A 129 -13.23 1.83 8.66
C HIS A 129 -12.65 0.61 7.95
N PRO A 130 -11.33 0.42 7.98
CA PRO A 130 -10.72 -0.75 7.41
C PRO A 130 -10.98 -1.99 8.28
N TRP A 131 -11.28 -3.10 7.62
CA TRP A 131 -11.41 -4.43 8.21
C TRP A 131 -10.37 -5.36 7.61
N LEU A 132 -9.76 -6.19 8.45
CA LEU A 132 -8.75 -7.16 8.07
C LEU A 132 -9.38 -8.52 7.87
N ILE A 133 -9.11 -9.14 6.73
CA ILE A 133 -9.51 -10.51 6.45
C ILE A 133 -8.24 -11.36 6.56
N PRO A 134 -8.15 -12.28 7.54
CA PRO A 134 -7.00 -13.17 7.67
C PRO A 134 -6.95 -14.20 6.51
N PRO A 135 -5.76 -14.73 6.21
CA PRO A 135 -5.64 -15.90 5.34
C PRO A 135 -6.33 -17.11 5.98
N ALA A 136 -6.77 -18.06 5.14
CA ALA A 136 -7.43 -19.30 5.59
C ALA A 136 -6.57 -20.16 6.54
N THR A 137 -5.25 -19.98 6.51
CA THR A 137 -4.32 -20.63 7.44
C THR A 137 -4.40 -20.10 8.87
N ILE A 138 -4.92 -18.87 9.06
CA ILE A 138 -5.12 -18.24 10.37
C ILE A 138 -6.58 -18.36 10.83
N ASP A 139 -7.54 -18.10 9.93
CA ASP A 139 -8.96 -18.38 10.17
C ASP A 139 -9.54 -19.06 8.93
N PRO A 140 -9.90 -20.35 9.00
CA PRO A 140 -10.48 -21.08 7.87
C PRO A 140 -11.75 -20.43 7.32
N ARG A 141 -12.48 -19.68 8.13
CA ARG A 141 -13.71 -18.97 7.73
C ARG A 141 -13.45 -17.56 7.22
N ARG A 142 -12.19 -17.09 7.23
CA ARG A 142 -11.75 -15.77 6.79
C ARG A 142 -12.64 -14.64 7.34
N ARG A 143 -12.98 -14.69 8.63
CA ARG A 143 -13.91 -13.71 9.22
C ARG A 143 -13.26 -12.32 9.25
N PRO A 144 -13.95 -11.28 8.76
CA PRO A 144 -13.46 -9.91 8.89
C PRO A 144 -13.24 -9.53 10.36
N GLN A 145 -12.09 -8.92 10.64
CA GLN A 145 -11.70 -8.45 11.96
C GLN A 145 -11.59 -6.92 11.92
N PRO A 146 -12.10 -6.21 12.93
CA PRO A 146 -11.98 -4.76 12.99
C PRO A 146 -10.51 -4.34 13.12
N ALA A 147 -10.19 -3.12 12.67
CA ALA A 147 -8.89 -2.50 12.89
C ALA A 147 -8.51 -2.47 14.38
N HIS A 148 -7.21 -2.43 14.67
CA HIS A 148 -6.64 -2.53 16.02
C HIS A 148 -7.20 -1.47 16.99
N ASN A 149 -7.35 -0.22 16.52
CA ASN A 149 -7.94 0.88 17.31
C ASN A 149 -9.44 0.71 17.57
N ARG A 150 -10.08 -0.27 16.94
CA ARG A 150 -11.50 -0.60 17.00
C ARG A 150 -11.75 -2.05 17.43
N ARG A 151 -10.73 -2.76 17.92
CA ARG A 151 -10.81 -4.19 18.28
C ARG A 151 -11.81 -4.54 19.39
N THR A 152 -12.31 -3.54 20.11
CA THR A 152 -13.34 -3.69 21.14
C THR A 152 -14.76 -3.55 20.58
N LEU A 153 -14.93 -3.13 19.31
CA LEU A 153 -16.23 -3.06 18.65
C LEU A 153 -16.66 -4.45 18.15
N ARG A 154 -17.92 -4.79 18.39
CA ARG A 154 -18.59 -5.98 17.84
C ARG A 154 -19.47 -5.56 16.65
N LEU A 155 -19.63 -6.43 15.65
CA LEU A 155 -20.46 -6.18 14.45
C LEU A 155 -21.88 -5.71 14.80
N ASP A 156 -22.43 -6.23 15.89
CA ASP A 156 -23.75 -5.87 16.43
C ASP A 156 -23.88 -4.39 16.84
N ALA A 157 -22.75 -3.70 17.05
CA ALA A 157 -22.70 -2.28 17.42
C ALA A 157 -22.49 -1.34 16.22
N ALA A 158 -22.37 -1.88 15.00
CA ALA A 158 -22.14 -1.13 13.77
C ALA A 158 -23.34 -1.16 12.79
N ALA A 159 -24.48 -1.72 13.23
CA ALA A 159 -25.74 -1.79 12.49
C ALA A 159 -26.65 -0.58 12.78
#